data_AF-A0A1R1JVG7-F1
#
_entry.id   AF-A0A1R1JVG7-F1
#
_cell.length_a   1.000
_cell.length_b   1.000
_cell.length_c   1.000
_cell.angle_alpha   90.00
_cell.angle_beta   90.00
_cell.angle_gamma   90.00
#
_symmetry.space_group_name_H-M   'P 1'
#
loop_
_entity.id
_entity.type
_entity.pdbx_description
1 polymer ?
#
loop_
_entity_poly.entity_id
_entity_poly.type
_entity_poly.pdbx_seq_one_letter_code
_entity_poly.pdbx_strand_id
1 'polypeptide(L)'
;MAAALGRATSRIADFLRDHAPLLRKLQWGIVAIYAFLLIVPAIMPLPDNSASVFNNLTIVAQFAFWGVWWPFVLISMPILGRAWCGWFCPEGMLTEWASERGQGHAIPKWMRWGGWPFVAFALTTIYGQLVSVYQYPLAVLAVLGGSTAAAMVVGWRYGRSKRVWCKYLCPVNGVFNLLAKLAPWHFKVDEEKWRHPVIRIEPINCAPLVPLRHMKGAGDCHVCGRCSGYRGAIALTPRSPEEEVVSVTDGEPWQTALLCFGLMGIAMGAFLWSASPWYVTAKQWAATWLVEHDIMWPLLDNAPWFILTHYPEVNDSFSWLDGAGILMFVVGATVCVGGATFLSLWIADRLAPAAPVAGQEANRWFRPSLHKLAQGLIPSAGIGVFLGLSATTVNLLKHEGVRAAWAAPVRFTLLTLAVLWTLRLFARLLNQRPVGVFRKTTAWLVLAAGLVPFCWSWVLFFAIW
;
A
#
# COMPACT_ATOMS: atom_id res chain seq x y z
N MET A 1 13.92 -31.30 -0.12
CA MET A 1 13.83 -29.85 -0.45
C MET A 1 13.44 -28.98 0.75
N ALA A 2 12.31 -29.24 1.44
CA ALA A 2 11.83 -28.39 2.55
C ALA A 2 12.82 -28.20 3.71
N ALA A 3 13.52 -29.25 4.14
CA ALA A 3 14.52 -29.18 5.21
C ALA A 3 15.80 -28.40 4.82
N ALA A 4 16.16 -28.39 3.54
CA ALA A 4 17.30 -27.61 3.03
C ALA A 4 16.94 -26.12 2.91
N LEU A 5 15.73 -25.81 2.42
CA LEU A 5 15.19 -24.45 2.43
C LEU A 5 15.10 -23.89 3.86
N GLY A 6 14.58 -24.68 4.82
CA GLY A 6 14.47 -24.26 6.22
C GLY A 6 15.81 -23.96 6.92
N ARG A 7 16.88 -24.70 6.58
CA ARG A 7 18.23 -24.44 7.10
C ARG A 7 18.90 -23.23 6.45
N ALA A 8 18.65 -22.98 5.16
CA ALA A 8 19.15 -21.78 4.49
C ALA A 8 18.46 -20.51 5.02
N THR A 9 17.16 -20.59 5.34
CA THR A 9 16.39 -19.44 5.83
C THR A 9 16.67 -19.09 7.27
N SER A 10 16.91 -20.08 8.13
CA SER A 10 17.40 -19.80 9.49
C SER A 10 18.74 -19.10 9.47
N ARG A 11 19.67 -19.52 8.59
CA ARG A 11 20.98 -18.87 8.43
C ARG A 11 20.89 -17.41 7.99
N ILE A 12 19.98 -17.08 7.08
CA ILE A 12 19.77 -15.67 6.67
C ILE A 12 19.24 -14.84 7.83
N ALA A 13 18.26 -15.36 8.58
CA ALA A 13 17.68 -14.66 9.71
C ALA A 13 18.69 -14.45 10.85
N ASP A 14 19.53 -15.46 11.11
CA ASP A 14 20.62 -15.37 12.09
C ASP A 14 21.73 -14.43 11.60
N PHE A 15 22.10 -14.48 10.32
CA PHE A 15 23.04 -13.53 9.73
C PHE A 15 22.58 -12.07 9.90
N LEU A 16 21.30 -11.79 9.67
CA LEU A 16 20.72 -10.46 9.87
C LEU A 16 20.74 -10.00 11.33
N ARG A 17 20.53 -10.92 12.28
CA ARG A 17 20.63 -10.65 13.71
C ARG A 17 22.08 -10.33 14.10
N ASP A 18 23.02 -11.17 13.67
CA ASP A 18 24.42 -11.11 14.07
C ASP A 18 25.15 -9.93 13.39
N HIS A 19 24.71 -9.54 12.18
CA HIS A 19 25.23 -8.40 11.42
C HIS A 19 24.32 -7.16 11.48
N ALA A 20 23.55 -7.00 12.57
CA ALA A 20 22.70 -5.83 12.77
C ALA A 20 23.43 -4.46 12.61
N PRO A 21 24.71 -4.30 13.02
CA PRO A 21 25.46 -3.06 12.75
C PRO A 21 25.68 -2.78 11.26
N LEU A 22 25.90 -3.83 10.45
CA LEU A 22 26.07 -3.69 9.00
C LEU A 22 24.75 -3.27 8.34
N LEU A 23 23.63 -3.87 8.76
CA LEU A 23 22.30 -3.48 8.30
C LEU A 23 22.02 -2.00 8.62
N ARG A 24 22.44 -1.53 9.80
CA ARG A 24 22.28 -0.13 10.21
C ARG A 24 23.12 0.82 9.36
N LYS A 25 24.34 0.43 8.95
CA LYS A 25 25.18 1.19 8.01
C LYS A 25 24.53 1.27 6.63
N LEU A 26 24.01 0.16 6.12
CA LEU A 26 23.27 0.11 4.85
C LEU A 26 22.04 1.06 4.88
N GLN A 27 21.25 1.00 5.95
CA GLN A 27 20.09 1.89 6.15
C GLN A 27 20.48 3.36 6.10
N TRP A 28 21.59 3.77 6.74
CA TRP A 28 22.07 5.15 6.66
C TRP A 28 22.54 5.56 5.27
N GLY A 29 23.20 4.66 4.54
CA GLY A 29 23.56 4.90 3.14
C GLY A 29 22.31 5.18 2.28
N ILE A 30 21.24 4.43 2.52
CA ILE A 30 19.96 4.63 1.82
C ILE A 30 19.29 5.94 2.24
N VAL A 31 19.33 6.29 3.53
CA VAL A 31 18.83 7.59 4.02
C VAL A 31 19.58 8.75 3.35
N ALA A 32 20.90 8.64 3.17
CA ALA A 32 21.69 9.66 2.49
C ALA A 32 21.29 9.81 1.02
N ILE A 33 21.15 8.70 0.29
CA ILE A 33 20.68 8.70 -1.12
C ILE A 33 19.27 9.28 -1.20
N TYR A 34 18.37 8.85 -0.32
CA TYR A 34 17.00 9.34 -0.24
C TYR A 34 16.94 10.85 0.00
N ALA A 35 17.69 11.36 0.98
CA ALA A 35 17.72 12.79 1.29
C ALA A 35 18.32 13.61 0.14
N PHE A 36 19.37 13.10 -0.52
CA PHE A 36 19.98 13.74 -1.68
C PHE A 36 18.97 13.88 -2.84
N LEU A 37 18.30 12.78 -3.21
CA LEU A 37 17.31 12.77 -4.29
C LEU A 37 16.02 13.53 -3.95
N LEU A 38 15.76 13.79 -2.67
CA LEU A 38 14.58 14.55 -2.22
C LEU A 38 14.87 16.06 -2.18
N ILE A 39 16.03 16.47 -1.65
CA ILE A 39 16.34 17.87 -1.37
C ILE A 39 16.94 18.58 -2.59
N VAL A 40 17.88 17.93 -3.29
CA VAL A 40 18.62 18.58 -4.38
C VAL A 40 17.71 18.94 -5.57
N PRO A 41 16.82 18.06 -6.05
CA PRO A 41 15.88 18.43 -7.12
C PRO A 41 14.91 19.55 -6.72
N ALA A 42 14.62 19.72 -5.44
CA ALA A 42 13.67 20.73 -4.95
C ALA A 42 14.26 22.16 -4.95
N ILE A 43 15.59 22.29 -4.95
CA ILE A 43 16.29 23.58 -5.04
C ILE A 43 16.81 23.88 -6.45
N MET A 44 16.72 22.90 -7.36
CA MET A 44 17.09 23.08 -8.76
C MET A 44 15.95 23.72 -9.55
N PRO A 45 16.27 24.46 -10.63
CA PRO A 45 15.25 24.95 -11.56
C PRO A 45 14.51 23.77 -12.19
N LEU A 46 13.26 24.02 -12.60
CA LEU A 46 12.45 23.02 -13.27
C LEU A 46 13.11 22.56 -14.58
N PRO A 47 13.00 21.26 -14.93
CA PRO A 47 13.58 20.74 -16.15
C PRO A 47 12.93 21.32 -17.39
N ASP A 48 13.73 21.72 -18.38
CA ASP A 48 13.26 22.08 -19.72
C ASP A 48 12.72 20.85 -20.48
N ASN A 49 11.93 21.06 -21.52
CA ASN A 49 11.33 19.99 -22.35
C ASN A 49 12.34 19.06 -23.05
N SER A 50 13.63 19.44 -23.12
CA SER A 50 14.72 18.63 -23.68
C SER A 50 15.47 17.81 -22.62
N ALA A 51 15.11 17.95 -21.35
CA ALA A 51 15.74 17.24 -20.25
C ALA A 51 15.41 15.74 -20.32
N SER A 52 16.43 14.92 -20.10
CA SER A 52 16.34 13.46 -20.04
C SER A 52 16.92 12.94 -18.74
N VAL A 53 16.71 11.65 -18.46
CA VAL A 53 17.33 10.91 -17.34
C VAL A 53 18.86 11.01 -17.39
N PHE A 54 19.47 11.22 -18.55
CA PHE A 54 20.93 11.33 -18.66
C PHE A 54 21.47 12.72 -18.35
N ASN A 55 20.63 13.75 -18.43
CA ASN A 55 21.08 15.15 -18.40
C ASN A 55 20.48 15.98 -17.27
N ASN A 56 19.48 15.46 -16.54
CA ASN A 56 18.81 16.21 -15.49
C ASN A 56 18.53 15.38 -14.22
N LEU A 57 19.08 15.85 -13.10
CA LEU A 57 18.95 15.17 -11.80
C LEU A 57 17.51 15.07 -11.30
N THR A 58 16.62 16.03 -11.64
CA THR A 58 15.21 16.00 -11.26
C THR A 58 14.48 14.82 -11.92
N ILE A 59 14.76 14.57 -13.20
CA ILE A 59 14.20 13.43 -13.94
C ILE A 59 14.81 12.11 -13.43
N VAL A 60 16.12 12.10 -13.12
CA VAL A 60 16.76 10.95 -12.46
C VAL A 60 16.08 10.62 -11.14
N ALA A 61 15.81 11.62 -10.30
CA ALA A 61 15.14 11.43 -9.01
C ALA A 61 13.71 10.93 -9.19
N GLN A 62 12.95 11.50 -10.15
CA GLN A 62 11.61 11.04 -10.51
C GLN A 62 11.62 9.57 -10.94
N PHE A 63 12.56 9.19 -11.80
CA PHE A 63 12.74 7.80 -12.25
C PHE A 63 13.18 6.88 -11.10
N ALA A 64 14.07 7.33 -10.22
CA ALA A 64 14.51 6.56 -9.06
C ALA A 64 13.34 6.28 -8.10
N PHE A 65 12.54 7.29 -7.75
CA PHE A 65 11.40 7.14 -6.85
C PHE A 65 10.25 6.36 -7.46
N TRP A 66 9.71 6.83 -8.58
CA TRP A 66 8.48 6.29 -9.17
C TRP A 66 8.75 5.15 -10.14
N GLY A 67 9.89 5.21 -10.84
CA GLY A 67 10.30 4.19 -11.80
C GLY A 67 10.82 2.91 -11.16
N VAL A 68 11.71 3.02 -10.18
CA VAL A 68 12.42 1.86 -9.59
C VAL A 68 11.95 1.57 -8.16
N TRP A 69 11.99 2.57 -7.27
CA TRP A 69 11.80 2.38 -5.84
C TRP A 69 10.41 1.85 -5.51
N TRP A 70 9.34 2.56 -5.89
CA TRP A 70 7.96 2.15 -5.57
C TRP A 70 7.55 0.79 -6.17
N PRO A 71 7.79 0.51 -7.48
CA PRO A 71 7.52 -0.82 -8.04
C PRO A 71 8.29 -1.93 -7.32
N PHE A 72 9.56 -1.69 -6.99
CA PHE A 72 10.38 -2.67 -6.26
C PHE A 72 9.86 -2.89 -4.83
N VAL A 73 9.46 -1.83 -4.12
CA VAL A 73 8.83 -1.93 -2.79
C VAL A 73 7.60 -2.83 -2.87
N LEU A 74 6.70 -2.58 -3.82
CA LEU A 74 5.45 -3.34 -3.95
C LEU A 74 5.67 -4.81 -4.29
N ILE A 75 6.63 -5.13 -5.16
CA ILE A 75 6.99 -6.53 -5.48
C ILE A 75 7.61 -7.23 -4.27
N SER A 76 8.41 -6.50 -3.48
CA SER A 76 9.08 -7.09 -2.32
C SER A 76 8.11 -7.57 -1.23
N MET A 77 6.94 -6.94 -1.08
CA MET A 77 5.97 -7.25 -0.02
C MET A 77 5.36 -8.66 -0.11
N PRO A 78 4.77 -9.09 -1.24
CA PRO A 78 4.22 -10.45 -1.37
C PRO A 78 5.29 -11.53 -1.48
N ILE A 79 6.57 -11.19 -1.65
CA ILE A 79 7.67 -12.17 -1.73
C ILE A 79 8.36 -12.32 -0.36
N LEU A 80 8.77 -11.22 0.26
CA LEU A 80 9.62 -11.20 1.47
C LEU A 80 8.87 -10.66 2.70
N GLY A 81 7.56 -10.41 2.60
CA GLY A 81 6.82 -9.70 3.63
C GLY A 81 7.29 -8.26 3.73
N ARG A 82 7.22 -7.65 4.91
CA ARG A 82 7.63 -6.25 5.10
C ARG A 82 9.13 -6.07 5.32
N ALA A 83 9.96 -6.92 4.70
CA ALA A 83 11.42 -6.84 4.77
C ALA A 83 11.94 -5.47 4.32
N TRP A 84 11.32 -4.86 3.31
CA TRP A 84 11.66 -3.49 2.89
C TRP A 84 11.53 -2.46 4.01
N CYS A 85 10.46 -2.54 4.80
CA CYS A 85 10.26 -1.69 5.97
C CYS A 85 11.35 -1.92 7.03
N GLY A 86 11.86 -3.14 7.13
CA GLY A 86 12.93 -3.52 8.05
C GLY A 86 14.33 -3.13 7.58
N TRP A 87 14.63 -3.26 6.28
CA TRP A 87 16.00 -3.22 5.75
C TRP A 87 16.32 -1.95 4.96
N PHE A 88 15.37 -1.44 4.19
CA PHE A 88 15.62 -0.37 3.21
C PHE A 88 14.85 0.93 3.46
N CYS A 89 13.77 0.90 4.25
CA CYS A 89 12.91 2.07 4.42
C CYS A 89 13.61 3.21 5.20
N PRO A 90 13.81 4.40 4.58
CA PRO A 90 14.49 5.53 5.20
C PRO A 90 13.67 6.12 6.35
N GLU A 91 12.35 6.27 6.18
CA GLU A 91 11.45 6.71 7.26
C GLU A 91 11.54 5.80 8.48
N GLY A 92 11.64 4.48 8.26
CA GLY A 92 11.76 3.50 9.33
C GLY A 92 13.05 3.65 10.13
N MET A 93 14.16 3.92 9.42
CA MET A 93 15.46 4.18 10.04
C MET A 93 15.47 5.51 10.81
N LEU A 94 14.99 6.58 10.19
CA LEU A 94 14.94 7.91 10.80
C LEU A 94 14.02 7.96 12.03
N THR A 95 12.86 7.32 11.97
CA THR A 95 11.95 7.17 13.12
C THR A 95 12.64 6.43 14.25
N GLU A 96 13.35 5.33 13.93
CA GLU A 96 14.04 4.54 14.95
C GLU A 96 15.18 5.35 15.61
N TRP A 97 16.01 6.00 14.80
CA TRP A 97 17.07 6.88 15.28
C TRP A 97 16.56 8.03 16.16
N ALA A 98 15.45 8.64 15.77
CA ALA A 98 14.78 9.69 16.54
C ALA A 98 14.19 9.13 17.85
N SER A 99 13.64 7.92 17.82
CA SER A 99 13.03 7.26 18.98
C SER A 99 14.03 6.81 20.05
N GLU A 100 15.27 6.51 19.68
CA GLU A 100 16.36 6.20 20.62
C GLU A 100 16.76 7.43 21.46
N ARG A 101 16.58 8.65 20.89
CA ARG A 101 16.88 9.95 21.52
C ARG A 101 15.61 10.66 22.01
N GLY A 102 14.49 9.93 22.01
CA GLY A 102 13.17 10.47 22.21
C GLY A 102 12.78 10.65 23.67
N GLN A 103 11.80 11.53 23.91
CA GLN A 103 11.26 11.82 25.24
C GLN A 103 10.46 10.67 25.86
N GLY A 104 10.05 9.68 25.06
CA GLY A 104 9.41 8.47 25.55
C GLY A 104 8.03 8.67 26.18
N HIS A 105 7.19 9.55 25.64
CA HIS A 105 5.82 9.72 26.10
C HIS A 105 4.96 8.50 25.75
N ALA A 106 3.87 8.29 26.49
CA ALA A 106 2.90 7.25 26.17
C ALA A 106 2.20 7.54 24.84
N ILE A 107 1.92 6.49 24.06
CA ILE A 107 1.25 6.63 22.76
C ILE A 107 -0.21 7.06 23.00
N PRO A 108 -0.63 8.22 22.45
CA PRO A 108 -2.01 8.69 22.57
C PRO A 108 -3.02 7.65 22.07
N LYS A 109 -4.22 7.63 22.66
CA LYS A 109 -5.29 6.71 22.23
C LYS A 109 -5.73 6.99 20.79
N TRP A 110 -5.78 8.26 20.38
CA TRP A 110 -6.18 8.65 19.03
C TRP A 110 -5.25 8.08 17.95
N MET A 111 -3.93 8.02 18.19
CA MET A 111 -2.97 7.43 17.25
C MET A 111 -3.15 5.91 17.08
N ARG A 112 -3.70 5.23 18.10
CA ARG A 112 -3.93 3.78 18.06
C ARG A 112 -5.22 3.39 17.34
N TRP A 113 -5.93 4.36 16.76
CA TRP A 113 -7.15 4.09 16.01
C TRP A 113 -6.86 3.29 14.74
N GLY A 114 -7.52 2.14 14.60
CA GLY A 114 -7.27 1.20 13.48
C GLY A 114 -7.64 1.74 12.09
N GLY A 115 -8.33 2.89 12.00
CA GLY A 115 -8.70 3.52 10.74
C GLY A 115 -7.60 4.38 10.11
N TRP A 116 -6.53 4.70 10.84
CA TRP A 116 -5.44 5.53 10.32
C TRP A 116 -4.81 5.01 9.02
N PRO A 117 -4.52 3.71 8.84
CA PRO A 117 -3.97 3.23 7.58
C PRO A 117 -4.87 3.48 6.37
N PHE A 118 -6.20 3.42 6.54
CA PHE A 118 -7.14 3.74 5.46
C PHE A 118 -7.18 5.25 5.19
N VAL A 119 -7.34 6.06 6.24
CA VAL A 119 -7.45 7.52 6.11
C VAL A 119 -6.16 8.12 5.57
N ALA A 120 -5.00 7.71 6.09
CA ALA A 120 -3.70 8.16 5.62
C ALA A 120 -3.49 7.80 4.15
N PHE A 121 -3.79 6.56 3.75
CA PHE A 121 -3.72 6.16 2.34
C PHE A 121 -4.63 7.00 1.44
N ALA A 122 -5.89 7.19 1.84
CA ALA A 122 -6.87 7.98 1.10
C ALA A 122 -6.41 9.43 0.94
N LEU A 123 -6.02 10.08 2.05
CA LEU A 123 -5.55 11.46 2.04
C LEU A 123 -4.29 11.63 1.21
N THR A 124 -3.27 10.77 1.37
CA THR A 124 -2.04 10.90 0.58
C THR A 124 -2.26 10.63 -0.90
N THR A 125 -3.17 9.71 -1.24
CA THR A 125 -3.48 9.41 -2.64
C THR A 125 -4.18 10.60 -3.29
N ILE A 126 -5.22 11.14 -2.64
CA ILE A 126 -5.95 12.31 -3.14
C ILE A 126 -5.04 13.52 -3.21
N TYR A 127 -4.34 13.82 -2.12
CA TYR A 127 -3.43 14.96 -2.05
C TYR A 127 -2.34 14.86 -3.12
N GLY A 128 -1.74 13.68 -3.30
CA GLY A 128 -0.73 13.45 -4.33
C GLY A 128 -1.21 13.71 -5.76
N GLN A 129 -2.49 13.47 -6.05
CA GLN A 129 -3.08 13.84 -7.35
C GLN A 129 -3.30 15.34 -7.48
N LEU A 130 -3.78 16.00 -6.41
CA LEU A 130 -4.07 17.44 -6.42
C LEU A 130 -2.81 18.31 -6.59
N VAL A 131 -1.67 17.87 -6.07
CA VAL A 131 -0.39 18.59 -6.19
C VAL A 131 0.57 18.02 -7.25
N SER A 132 0.10 17.08 -8.08
CA SER A 132 0.89 16.42 -9.12
C SER A 132 2.25 15.87 -8.61
N VAL A 133 2.21 15.10 -7.52
CA VAL A 133 3.41 14.60 -6.81
C VAL A 133 4.36 13.77 -7.69
N TYR A 134 3.85 13.21 -8.79
CA TYR A 134 4.67 12.42 -9.72
C TYR A 134 5.52 13.28 -10.63
N GLN A 135 5.19 14.56 -10.81
CA GLN A 135 5.81 15.46 -11.79
C GLN A 135 6.73 16.48 -11.12
N TYR A 136 6.35 17.01 -9.96
CA TYR A 136 7.04 18.16 -9.37
C TYR A 136 7.86 17.83 -8.12
N PRO A 137 9.15 18.25 -8.05
CA PRO A 137 10.02 17.92 -6.92
C PRO A 137 9.61 18.60 -5.61
N LEU A 138 9.03 19.81 -5.66
CA LEU A 138 8.51 20.49 -4.46
C LEU A 138 7.33 19.73 -3.85
N ALA A 139 6.44 19.19 -4.68
CA ALA A 139 5.35 18.33 -4.23
C ALA A 139 5.87 17.03 -3.62
N VAL A 140 6.89 16.40 -4.25
CA VAL A 140 7.57 15.21 -3.68
C VAL A 140 8.17 15.52 -2.31
N LEU A 141 8.88 16.65 -2.18
CA LEU A 141 9.48 17.11 -0.93
C LEU A 141 8.41 17.36 0.13
N ALA A 142 7.29 17.99 -0.22
CA ALA A 142 6.19 18.24 0.71
C ALA A 142 5.57 16.94 1.22
N VAL A 143 5.28 15.99 0.32
CA VAL A 143 4.61 14.72 0.70
C VAL A 143 5.57 13.77 1.41
N LEU A 144 6.70 13.42 0.78
CA LEU A 144 7.64 12.43 1.30
C LEU A 144 8.60 13.02 2.36
N GLY A 145 9.03 14.26 2.17
CA GLY A 145 9.82 14.98 3.19
C GLY A 145 8.97 15.35 4.40
N GLY A 146 7.73 15.80 4.18
CA GLY A 146 6.76 16.06 5.25
C GLY A 146 6.43 14.80 6.06
N SER A 147 6.17 13.65 5.39
CA SER A 147 5.95 12.38 6.09
C SER A 147 7.19 11.95 6.87
N THR A 148 8.39 12.14 6.32
CA THR A 148 9.66 11.82 6.99
C THR A 148 9.88 12.67 8.24
N ALA A 149 9.65 13.99 8.15
CA ALA A 149 9.74 14.89 9.29
C ALA A 149 8.71 14.53 10.37
N ALA A 150 7.46 14.26 9.98
CA ALA A 150 6.43 13.80 10.90
C ALA A 150 6.81 12.47 11.57
N ALA A 151 7.39 11.53 10.81
CA ALA A 151 7.87 10.25 11.32
C ALA A 151 8.95 10.43 12.40
N MET A 152 9.90 11.34 12.16
CA MET A 152 10.95 11.69 13.14
C MET A 152 10.36 12.33 14.40
N VAL A 153 9.44 13.29 14.25
CA VAL A 153 8.78 13.95 15.39
C VAL A 153 7.98 12.96 16.23
N VAL A 154 7.20 12.08 15.58
CA VAL A 154 6.41 11.04 16.27
C VAL A 154 7.33 10.02 16.95
N GLY A 155 8.41 9.61 16.28
CA GLY A 155 9.43 8.72 16.85
C GLY A 155 10.09 9.34 18.07
N TRP A 156 10.52 10.60 17.98
CA TRP A 156 11.13 11.34 19.08
C TRP A 156 10.17 11.55 20.26
N ARG A 157 8.90 11.87 20.03
CA ARG A 157 7.93 12.13 21.11
C ARG A 157 7.48 10.84 21.81
N TYR A 158 7.16 9.78 21.06
CA TYR A 158 6.43 8.60 21.56
C TYR A 158 7.16 7.25 21.41
N GLY A 159 8.31 7.21 20.74
CA GLY A 159 8.88 5.97 20.23
C GLY A 159 9.48 5.02 21.26
N ARG A 160 10.19 5.49 22.30
CA ARG A 160 10.93 4.63 23.26
C ARG A 160 11.75 3.51 22.57
N SER A 161 12.57 3.89 21.58
CA SER A 161 13.32 2.94 20.72
C SER A 161 12.44 2.01 19.87
N LYS A 162 11.22 2.42 19.52
CA LYS A 162 10.24 1.70 18.70
C LYS A 162 9.77 2.56 17.52
N ARG A 163 9.34 1.88 16.46
CA ARG A 163 8.84 2.49 15.22
C ARG A 163 7.33 2.71 15.28
N VAL A 164 6.90 3.65 16.13
CA VAL A 164 5.48 3.97 16.35
C VAL A 164 4.81 4.53 15.09
N TRP A 165 5.51 5.40 14.34
CA TRP A 165 5.04 5.92 13.05
C TRP A 165 4.69 4.80 12.06
N CYS A 166 5.63 3.88 11.84
CA CYS A 166 5.46 2.77 10.90
C CYS A 166 4.28 1.85 11.25
N LYS A 167 3.94 1.72 12.53
CA LYS A 167 2.84 0.86 12.99
C LYS A 167 1.47 1.52 12.82
N TYR A 168 1.37 2.82 13.08
CA TYR A 168 0.07 3.48 13.23
C TYR A 168 -0.24 4.53 12.16
N LEU A 169 0.73 5.32 11.71
CA LEU A 169 0.48 6.54 10.92
C LEU A 169 1.07 6.50 9.51
N CYS A 170 2.01 5.60 9.22
CA CYS A 170 2.61 5.49 7.91
C CYS A 170 1.51 5.21 6.84
N PRO A 171 1.37 6.06 5.80
CA PRO A 171 0.26 5.97 4.84
C PRO A 171 0.18 4.65 4.09
N VAL A 172 1.33 4.01 3.88
CA VAL A 172 1.44 2.73 3.16
C VAL A 172 1.46 1.51 4.08
N ASN A 173 1.39 1.71 5.40
CA ASN A 173 1.40 0.62 6.38
C ASN A 173 0.28 -0.39 6.12
N GLY A 174 -0.94 0.09 5.84
CA GLY A 174 -2.10 -0.77 5.60
C GLY A 174 -1.91 -1.63 4.35
N VAL A 175 -1.44 -1.03 3.25
CA VAL A 175 -1.18 -1.74 1.99
C VAL A 175 -0.08 -2.79 2.17
N PHE A 176 1.02 -2.41 2.83
CA PHE A 176 2.13 -3.35 3.07
C PHE A 176 1.76 -4.48 4.02
N ASN A 177 0.93 -4.20 5.05
CA ASN A 177 0.39 -5.23 5.93
C ASN A 177 -0.44 -6.26 5.13
N LEU A 178 -1.35 -5.78 4.26
CA LEU A 178 -2.17 -6.64 3.40
C LEU A 178 -1.32 -7.50 2.46
N LEU A 179 -0.39 -6.88 1.72
CA LEU A 179 0.47 -7.59 0.77
C LEU A 179 1.39 -8.61 1.45
N ALA A 180 1.88 -8.32 2.65
CA ALA A 180 2.75 -9.22 3.40
C ALA A 180 2.04 -10.51 3.83
N LYS A 181 0.70 -10.56 3.85
CA LYS A 181 -0.03 -11.81 4.08
C LYS A 181 0.20 -12.85 2.98
N LEU A 182 0.52 -12.41 1.77
CA LEU A 182 0.87 -13.29 0.65
C LEU A 182 2.32 -13.81 0.72
N ALA A 183 3.13 -13.30 1.64
CA ALA A 183 4.54 -13.65 1.72
C ALA A 183 4.74 -15.14 2.06
N PRO A 184 5.51 -15.89 1.24
CA PRO A 184 5.91 -17.25 1.57
C PRO A 184 6.88 -17.26 2.76
N TRP A 185 7.68 -16.22 2.95
CA TRP A 185 8.65 -16.12 4.04
C TRP A 185 8.08 -15.35 5.22
N HIS A 186 8.02 -15.98 6.39
CA HIS A 186 7.57 -15.33 7.62
C HIS A 186 8.26 -15.90 8.84
N PHE A 187 8.35 -15.09 9.90
CA PHE A 187 8.78 -15.58 11.21
C PHE A 187 7.61 -16.32 11.86
N LYS A 188 7.84 -17.57 12.25
CA LYS A 188 6.89 -18.38 13.00
C LYS A 188 7.37 -18.52 14.43
N VAL A 189 6.42 -18.51 15.37
CA VAL A 189 6.68 -18.70 16.79
C VAL A 189 6.13 -20.04 17.25
N ASP A 190 6.97 -20.80 17.92
CA ASP A 190 6.63 -22.02 18.63
C ASP A 190 6.31 -21.66 20.09
N GLU A 191 5.02 -21.65 20.44
CA GLU A 191 4.57 -21.26 21.79
C GLU A 191 5.07 -22.22 22.89
N GLU A 192 5.32 -23.48 22.56
CA GLU A 192 5.78 -24.48 23.51
C GLU A 192 7.24 -24.20 23.88
N LYS A 193 8.11 -24.05 22.86
CA LYS A 193 9.51 -23.64 23.07
C LYS A 193 9.62 -22.26 23.71
N TRP A 194 8.67 -21.37 23.44
CA TRP A 194 8.63 -20.06 24.08
C TRP A 194 8.43 -20.16 25.59
N ARG A 195 7.58 -21.09 26.06
CA ARG A 195 7.27 -21.32 27.48
C ARG A 195 8.37 -22.09 28.20
N HIS A 196 9.05 -23.00 27.50
CA HIS A 196 10.13 -23.83 28.04
C HIS A 196 11.45 -23.56 27.30
N PRO A 197 12.08 -22.39 27.53
CA PRO A 197 13.31 -22.04 26.84
C PRO A 197 14.48 -22.92 27.30
N VAL A 198 15.25 -23.41 26.33
CA VAL A 198 16.44 -24.25 26.56
C VAL A 198 17.73 -23.41 26.70
N ILE A 199 17.65 -22.11 26.43
CA ILE A 199 18.79 -21.17 26.41
C ILE A 199 18.54 -19.97 27.33
N ARG A 200 19.61 -19.39 27.91
CA ARG A 200 19.57 -18.10 28.63
C ARG A 200 19.45 -16.96 27.62
N ILE A 201 18.62 -15.93 27.90
CA ILE A 201 18.12 -15.04 26.84
C ILE A 201 18.15 -13.57 27.23
N GLU A 202 18.62 -12.76 26.29
CA GLU A 202 18.62 -11.29 26.35
C GLU A 202 17.29 -10.70 25.84
N PRO A 203 16.79 -9.61 26.44
CA PRO A 203 15.55 -8.98 26.00
C PRO A 203 15.69 -8.41 24.57
N ILE A 204 14.72 -8.71 23.70
CA ILE A 204 14.72 -8.20 22.32
C ILE A 204 13.89 -6.92 22.21
N ASN A 205 14.48 -5.95 21.52
CA ASN A 205 13.74 -4.81 21.01
C ASN A 205 13.06 -5.12 19.65
N CYS A 206 11.79 -5.56 19.69
CA CYS A 206 10.95 -5.61 18.49
C CYS A 206 10.55 -4.18 18.07
N ALA A 207 11.14 -3.68 16.98
CA ALA A 207 10.94 -2.33 16.47
C ALA A 207 9.46 -1.98 16.14
N PRO A 208 8.69 -2.83 15.43
CA PRO A 208 7.27 -2.56 15.15
C PRO A 208 6.31 -2.94 16.28
N LEU A 209 6.78 -3.21 17.51
CA LEU A 209 5.90 -3.55 18.64
C LEU A 209 4.97 -4.74 18.36
N VAL A 210 5.49 -5.78 17.70
CA VAL A 210 4.73 -7.00 17.44
C VAL A 210 4.68 -7.83 18.72
N PRO A 211 3.50 -8.34 19.13
CA PRO A 211 3.39 -9.24 20.28
C PRO A 211 4.00 -10.60 19.95
N LEU A 212 5.32 -10.72 20.07
CA LEU A 212 6.10 -11.88 19.61
C LEU A 212 5.55 -13.22 20.13
N ARG A 213 5.11 -13.29 21.39
CA ARG A 213 4.59 -14.54 21.99
C ARG A 213 3.43 -15.17 21.23
N HIS A 214 2.54 -14.36 20.65
CA HIS A 214 1.31 -14.81 19.99
C HIS A 214 1.30 -14.46 18.50
N MET A 215 2.47 -14.22 17.92
CA MET A 215 2.61 -13.83 16.53
C MET A 215 2.28 -15.01 15.61
N LYS A 216 1.17 -14.90 14.87
CA LYS A 216 0.70 -15.92 13.92
C LYS A 216 0.82 -15.50 12.45
N GLY A 217 0.72 -14.19 12.17
CA GLY A 217 0.75 -13.63 10.82
C GLY A 217 2.00 -12.80 10.53
N ALA A 218 2.21 -12.47 9.26
CA ALA A 218 3.34 -11.68 8.78
C ALA A 218 3.03 -10.18 8.68
N GLY A 219 1.75 -9.78 8.70
CA GLY A 219 1.31 -8.41 8.39
C GLY A 219 1.98 -7.28 9.20
N ASP A 220 2.25 -7.51 10.50
CA ASP A 220 2.89 -6.50 11.36
C ASP A 220 4.41 -6.66 11.46
N CYS A 221 4.96 -7.79 10.99
CA CYS A 221 6.38 -8.08 11.14
C CYS A 221 7.19 -7.44 10.02
N HIS A 222 8.18 -6.61 10.38
CA HIS A 222 9.11 -5.99 9.43
C HIS A 222 10.24 -6.91 8.95
N VAL A 223 10.23 -8.19 9.33
CA VAL A 223 11.21 -9.20 8.90
C VAL A 223 12.67 -8.76 9.15
N CYS A 224 12.90 -8.01 10.23
CA CYS A 224 14.20 -7.40 10.53
C CYS A 224 15.27 -8.35 11.12
N GLY A 225 14.94 -9.63 11.36
CA GLY A 225 15.89 -10.63 11.86
C GLY A 225 16.23 -10.55 13.36
N ARG A 226 16.02 -9.41 14.03
CA ARG A 226 16.42 -9.20 15.46
C ARG A 226 15.91 -10.25 16.45
N CYS A 227 14.81 -10.91 16.14
CA CYS A 227 14.20 -11.92 17.00
C CYS A 227 14.49 -13.37 16.59
N SER A 228 15.32 -13.57 15.57
CA SER A 228 15.72 -14.90 15.10
C SER A 228 16.38 -15.70 16.22
N GLY A 229 15.95 -16.96 16.38
CA GLY A 229 16.51 -17.88 17.39
C GLY A 229 16.13 -17.56 18.83
N TYR A 230 15.32 -16.53 19.10
CA TYR A 230 14.93 -16.18 20.46
C TYR A 230 14.19 -17.33 21.14
N ARG A 231 14.68 -17.74 22.31
CA ARG A 231 14.22 -18.93 23.06
C ARG A 231 14.30 -20.26 22.29
N GLY A 232 14.95 -20.29 21.11
CA GLY A 232 14.78 -21.38 20.15
C GLY A 232 13.35 -21.49 19.59
N ALA A 233 12.50 -20.49 19.85
CA ALA A 233 11.07 -20.50 19.55
C ALA A 233 10.72 -19.74 18.26
N ILE A 234 11.55 -18.78 17.84
CA ILE A 234 11.30 -17.99 16.63
C ILE A 234 12.25 -18.42 15.52
N ALA A 235 11.68 -18.80 14.37
CA ALA A 235 12.44 -19.13 13.17
C ALA A 235 11.78 -18.55 11.90
N LEU A 236 12.59 -18.23 10.89
CA LEU A 236 12.11 -17.86 9.56
C LEU A 236 11.72 -19.13 8.80
N THR A 237 10.43 -19.32 8.57
CA THR A 237 9.86 -20.52 7.95
C THR A 237 9.13 -20.20 6.65
N PRO A 238 9.26 -21.06 5.61
CA PRO A 238 8.40 -20.97 4.44
C PRO A 238 6.98 -21.41 4.78
N ARG A 239 6.00 -20.83 4.08
CA ARG A 239 4.59 -21.23 4.07
C ARG A 239 4.00 -21.04 2.68
N SER A 240 2.79 -21.57 2.45
CA SER A 240 2.08 -21.25 1.21
C SER A 240 1.63 -19.78 1.22
N PRO A 241 1.76 -19.03 0.12
CA PRO A 241 1.21 -17.68 -0.02
C PRO A 241 -0.28 -17.54 0.31
N GLU A 242 -1.04 -18.63 0.21
CA GLU A 242 -2.49 -18.64 0.47
C GLU A 242 -2.81 -18.96 1.95
N GLU A 243 -1.85 -19.49 2.71
CA GLU A 243 -2.08 -20.02 4.05
C GLU A 243 -2.52 -18.92 5.02
N GLU A 244 -1.83 -17.77 5.06
CA GLU A 244 -2.23 -16.70 5.98
C GLU A 244 -3.64 -16.20 5.68
N VAL A 245 -3.97 -15.99 4.41
CA VAL A 245 -5.28 -15.49 3.96
C VAL A 245 -6.41 -16.49 4.28
N VAL A 246 -6.15 -17.79 4.13
CA VAL A 246 -7.18 -18.83 4.24
C VAL A 246 -7.36 -19.33 5.67
N SER A 247 -6.28 -19.52 6.43
CA SER A 247 -6.32 -20.20 7.74
C SER A 247 -5.95 -19.33 8.94
N VAL A 248 -5.24 -18.22 8.76
CA VAL A 248 -4.68 -17.45 9.89
C VAL A 248 -5.38 -16.12 10.13
N THR A 249 -5.67 -15.36 9.07
CA THR A 249 -6.28 -14.03 9.19
C THR A 249 -7.81 -14.12 9.27
N ASP A 250 -8.39 -13.38 10.23
CA ASP A 250 -9.84 -13.19 10.30
C ASP A 250 -10.29 -11.89 9.59
N GLY A 251 -9.34 -10.97 9.36
CA GLY A 251 -9.60 -9.68 8.72
C GLY A 251 -10.26 -8.67 9.67
N GLU A 252 -10.16 -7.38 9.32
CA GLU A 252 -10.69 -6.28 10.12
C GLU A 252 -11.51 -5.31 9.27
N PRO A 253 -12.46 -4.56 9.85
CA PRO A 253 -13.28 -3.59 9.12
C PRO A 253 -12.47 -2.59 8.31
N TRP A 254 -11.41 -2.03 8.89
CA TRP A 254 -10.55 -1.07 8.20
C TRP A 254 -9.69 -1.69 7.10
N GLN A 255 -9.34 -2.97 7.21
CA GLN A 255 -8.68 -3.71 6.13
C GLN A 255 -9.65 -3.93 4.96
N THR A 256 -10.91 -4.26 5.24
CA THR A 256 -11.95 -4.33 4.20
C THR A 256 -12.17 -2.97 3.54
N ALA A 257 -12.28 -1.90 4.32
CA ALA A 257 -12.42 -0.55 3.78
C ALA A 257 -11.22 -0.15 2.91
N LEU A 258 -10.00 -0.46 3.36
CA LEU A 258 -8.78 -0.25 2.58
C LEU A 258 -8.75 -1.06 1.29
N LEU A 259 -9.18 -2.32 1.30
CA LEU A 259 -9.23 -3.15 0.09
C LEU A 259 -10.27 -2.62 -0.92
N CYS A 260 -11.52 -2.47 -0.50
CA CYS A 260 -12.62 -2.10 -1.39
C CYS A 260 -12.57 -0.62 -1.78
N PHE A 261 -12.52 0.28 -0.81
CA PHE A 261 -12.61 1.72 -1.07
C PHE A 261 -11.25 2.36 -1.27
N GLY A 262 -10.20 1.90 -0.59
CA GLY A 262 -8.86 2.45 -0.76
C GLY A 262 -8.21 1.99 -2.07
N LEU A 263 -7.85 0.71 -2.16
CA LEU A 263 -7.04 0.17 -3.24
C LEU A 263 -7.85 -0.05 -4.52
N MET A 264 -9.04 -0.62 -4.43
CA MET A 264 -9.87 -0.85 -5.62
C MET A 264 -10.67 0.39 -6.06
N GLY A 265 -11.00 1.28 -5.12
CA GLY A 265 -11.76 2.51 -5.37
C GLY A 265 -10.89 3.75 -5.61
N ILE A 266 -10.38 4.35 -4.54
CA ILE A 266 -9.64 5.62 -4.54
C ILE A 266 -8.40 5.52 -5.44
N ALA A 267 -7.58 4.48 -5.29
CA ALA A 267 -6.37 4.34 -6.09
C ALA A 267 -6.72 4.18 -7.58
N MET A 268 -7.75 3.42 -7.91
CA MET A 268 -8.24 3.31 -9.29
C MET A 268 -8.69 4.67 -9.84
N GLY A 269 -9.53 5.40 -9.10
CA GLY A 269 -9.98 6.74 -9.51
C GLY A 269 -8.82 7.72 -9.70
N ALA A 270 -7.83 7.65 -8.81
CA ALA A 270 -6.62 8.46 -8.87
C ALA A 270 -5.75 8.18 -10.11
N PHE A 271 -5.79 6.96 -10.68
CA PHE A 271 -5.11 6.66 -11.94
C PHE A 271 -5.98 6.97 -13.17
N LEU A 272 -7.29 6.75 -13.08
CA LEU A 272 -8.18 6.86 -14.24
C LEU A 272 -8.49 8.31 -14.66
N TRP A 273 -8.55 9.26 -13.72
CA TRP A 273 -9.05 10.61 -14.00
C TRP A 273 -8.25 11.30 -15.11
N SER A 274 -6.92 11.16 -15.09
CA SER A 274 -6.02 11.86 -16.02
C SER A 274 -6.11 11.37 -17.46
N ALA A 275 -6.63 10.15 -17.67
CA ALA A 275 -6.86 9.58 -19.00
C ALA A 275 -8.34 9.59 -19.40
N SER A 276 -9.26 9.99 -18.52
CA SER A 276 -10.69 9.79 -18.75
C SER A 276 -11.31 10.82 -19.69
N PRO A 277 -11.87 10.42 -20.85
CA PRO A 277 -12.65 11.32 -21.70
C PRO A 277 -13.91 11.83 -20.97
N TRP A 278 -14.47 11.02 -20.06
CA TRP A 278 -15.63 11.41 -19.26
C TRP A 278 -15.33 12.57 -18.32
N TYR A 279 -14.14 12.58 -17.72
CA TYR A 279 -13.69 13.71 -16.91
C TYR A 279 -13.62 14.98 -17.75
N VAL A 280 -13.02 14.90 -18.94
CA VAL A 280 -12.90 16.05 -19.86
C VAL A 280 -14.27 16.59 -20.25
N THR A 281 -15.21 15.72 -20.66
CA THR A 281 -16.56 16.14 -21.03
C THR A 281 -17.31 16.75 -19.85
N ALA A 282 -17.24 16.14 -18.66
CA ALA A 282 -17.89 16.67 -17.47
C ALA A 282 -17.30 18.03 -17.05
N LYS A 283 -15.98 18.19 -17.12
CA LYS A 283 -15.29 19.46 -16.85
C LYS A 283 -15.72 20.53 -17.84
N GLN A 284 -15.72 20.23 -19.13
CA GLN A 284 -16.12 21.18 -20.19
C GLN A 284 -17.57 21.62 -20.00
N TRP A 285 -18.48 20.68 -19.73
CA TRP A 285 -19.87 20.99 -19.44
C TRP A 285 -20.02 21.88 -18.20
N ALA A 286 -19.33 21.55 -17.11
CA ALA A 286 -19.38 22.34 -15.87
C ALA A 286 -18.79 23.76 -16.08
N ALA A 287 -17.70 23.88 -16.85
CA ALA A 287 -17.10 25.16 -17.18
C ALA A 287 -18.06 26.03 -18.02
N THR A 288 -18.68 25.47 -19.06
CA THR A 288 -19.68 26.18 -19.87
C THR A 288 -20.85 26.65 -19.02
N TRP A 289 -21.39 25.77 -18.17
CA TRP A 289 -22.50 26.11 -17.28
C TRP A 289 -22.15 27.25 -16.31
N LEU A 290 -20.94 27.22 -15.73
CA LEU A 290 -20.45 28.28 -14.82
C LEU A 290 -20.32 29.63 -15.53
N VAL A 291 -19.79 29.64 -16.75
CA VAL A 291 -19.66 30.84 -17.57
C VAL A 291 -21.03 31.40 -17.95
N GLU A 292 -21.98 30.55 -18.36
CA GLU A 292 -23.36 30.96 -18.68
C GLU A 292 -24.10 31.60 -17.50
N HIS A 293 -23.67 31.32 -16.26
CA HIS A 293 -24.25 31.87 -15.03
C HIS A 293 -23.39 32.98 -14.40
N ASP A 294 -22.37 33.50 -15.11
CA ASP A 294 -21.43 34.52 -14.64
C ASP A 294 -20.66 34.14 -13.34
N ILE A 295 -20.46 32.85 -13.09
CA ILE A 295 -19.74 32.33 -11.91
C ILE A 295 -18.29 32.00 -12.28
N MET A 296 -17.39 32.99 -12.19
CA MET A 296 -16.00 32.84 -12.67
C MET A 296 -15.00 32.32 -11.63
N TRP A 297 -15.32 32.40 -10.33
CA TRP A 297 -14.37 32.03 -9.27
C TRP A 297 -13.84 30.58 -9.34
N PRO A 298 -14.62 29.54 -9.74
CA PRO A 298 -14.10 28.18 -9.80
C PRO A 298 -13.09 27.97 -10.92
N LEU A 299 -13.09 28.85 -11.94
CA LEU A 299 -12.20 28.76 -13.08
C LEU A 299 -10.85 29.41 -12.81
N LEU A 300 -10.70 30.14 -11.70
CA LEU A 300 -9.45 30.74 -11.29
C LEU A 300 -8.46 29.65 -10.87
N ASP A 301 -7.20 29.83 -11.24
CA ASP A 301 -6.06 28.96 -10.93
C ASP A 301 -5.15 29.55 -9.85
N ASN A 302 -5.71 30.42 -8.99
CA ASN A 302 -4.99 31.16 -7.95
C ASN A 302 -4.74 30.36 -6.65
N ALA A 303 -4.97 29.05 -6.67
CA ALA A 303 -4.68 28.20 -5.53
C ALA A 303 -3.16 28.06 -5.34
N PRO A 304 -2.66 28.05 -4.10
CA PRO A 304 -1.23 27.86 -3.86
C PRO A 304 -0.80 26.43 -4.21
N TRP A 305 0.45 26.28 -4.67
CA TRP A 305 1.03 25.01 -5.17
C TRP A 305 0.90 23.81 -4.20
N PHE A 306 0.81 24.08 -2.89
CA PHE A 306 0.68 23.05 -1.86
C PHE A 306 -0.78 22.60 -1.62
N ILE A 307 -1.76 23.20 -2.29
CA ILE A 307 -3.17 22.78 -2.26
C ILE A 307 -3.55 22.18 -3.62
N LEU A 308 -3.29 22.93 -4.70
CA LEU A 308 -3.49 22.50 -6.09
C LEU A 308 -2.22 22.80 -6.88
N THR A 309 -1.92 21.99 -7.89
CA THR A 309 -0.82 22.21 -8.83
C THR A 309 -0.87 23.65 -9.38
N HIS A 310 0.22 24.40 -9.20
CA HIS A 310 0.33 25.79 -9.62
C HIS A 310 1.78 26.12 -9.99
N TYR A 311 2.13 25.85 -11.24
CA TYR A 311 3.45 26.11 -11.83
C TYR A 311 3.29 26.89 -13.15
N PRO A 312 2.98 28.21 -13.06
CA PRO A 312 2.71 29.04 -14.23
C PRO A 312 3.91 29.12 -15.19
N GLU A 313 5.14 28.96 -14.71
CA GLU A 313 6.36 28.94 -15.52
C GLU A 313 6.40 27.81 -16.58
N VAL A 314 5.65 26.73 -16.37
CA VAL A 314 5.52 25.61 -17.33
C VAL A 314 4.10 25.46 -17.88
N ASN A 315 3.23 26.45 -17.65
CA ASN A 315 1.81 26.45 -18.02
C ASN A 315 1.02 25.26 -17.47
N ASP A 316 1.34 24.81 -16.25
CA ASP A 316 0.61 23.74 -15.58
C ASP A 316 0.03 24.26 -14.25
N SER A 317 -1.23 24.66 -14.30
CA SER A 317 -2.00 25.12 -13.14
C SER A 317 -3.38 24.49 -13.14
N PHE A 318 -3.82 24.07 -11.96
CA PHE A 318 -5.18 23.57 -11.75
C PHE A 318 -6.08 24.69 -11.24
N SER A 319 -7.25 24.80 -11.87
CA SER A 319 -8.34 25.62 -11.37
C SER A 319 -9.01 24.98 -10.15
N TRP A 320 -9.79 25.75 -9.39
CA TRP A 320 -10.65 25.17 -8.34
C TRP A 320 -11.65 24.13 -8.88
N LEU A 321 -12.13 24.33 -10.10
CA LEU A 321 -12.96 23.38 -10.84
C LEU A 321 -12.22 22.07 -11.11
N ASP A 322 -10.93 22.13 -11.45
CA ASP A 322 -10.09 20.93 -11.59
C ASP A 322 -9.97 20.17 -10.28
N GLY A 323 -9.63 20.87 -9.19
CA GLY A 323 -9.54 20.25 -7.87
C GLY A 323 -10.85 19.57 -7.45
N ALA A 324 -11.98 20.26 -7.60
CA ALA A 324 -13.30 19.71 -7.30
C ALA A 324 -13.68 18.54 -8.23
N GLY A 325 -13.37 18.66 -9.53
CA GLY A 325 -13.62 17.64 -10.53
C GLY A 325 -12.84 16.35 -10.25
N ILE A 326 -11.56 16.45 -9.93
CA ILE A 326 -10.71 15.30 -9.57
C ILE A 326 -11.28 14.60 -8.32
N LEU A 327 -11.65 15.36 -7.29
CA LEU A 327 -12.26 14.80 -6.08
C LEU A 327 -13.56 14.07 -6.38
N MET A 328 -14.45 14.68 -7.17
CA MET A 328 -15.72 14.08 -7.57
C MET A 328 -15.51 12.81 -8.41
N PHE A 329 -14.53 12.81 -9.30
CA PHE A 329 -14.19 11.63 -10.11
C PHE A 329 -13.66 10.48 -9.23
N VAL A 330 -12.75 10.78 -8.29
CA VAL A 330 -12.20 9.78 -7.36
C VAL A 330 -13.29 9.21 -6.46
N VAL A 331 -14.19 10.05 -5.95
CA VAL A 331 -15.35 9.61 -5.15
C VAL A 331 -16.28 8.74 -6.00
N GLY A 332 -16.60 9.17 -7.23
CA GLY A 332 -17.41 8.40 -8.17
C GLY A 332 -16.82 7.01 -8.46
N ALA A 333 -15.53 6.95 -8.79
CA ALA A 333 -14.83 5.68 -8.99
C ALA A 333 -14.83 4.80 -7.72
N THR A 334 -14.70 5.42 -6.55
CA THR A 334 -14.75 4.71 -5.25
C THR A 334 -16.12 4.08 -4.99
N VAL A 335 -17.20 4.81 -5.30
CA VAL A 335 -18.57 4.30 -5.18
C VAL A 335 -18.83 3.21 -6.22
N CYS A 336 -18.49 3.43 -7.48
CA CYS A 336 -18.77 2.47 -8.55
C CYS A 336 -17.94 1.18 -8.43
N VAL A 337 -16.63 1.28 -8.23
CA VAL A 337 -15.74 0.11 -8.18
C VAL A 337 -15.68 -0.49 -6.77
N GLY A 338 -15.37 0.36 -5.78
CA GLY A 338 -15.25 -0.07 -4.39
C GLY A 338 -16.60 -0.48 -3.78
N GLY A 339 -17.66 0.28 -4.07
CA GLY A 339 -19.02 -0.06 -3.65
C GLY A 339 -19.54 -1.35 -4.30
N ALA A 340 -19.31 -1.58 -5.59
CA ALA A 340 -19.68 -2.84 -6.23
C ALA A 340 -18.94 -4.05 -5.65
N THR A 341 -17.65 -3.90 -5.35
CA THR A 341 -16.86 -4.96 -4.70
C THR A 341 -17.32 -5.22 -3.27
N PHE A 342 -17.62 -4.16 -2.50
CA PHE A 342 -18.15 -4.34 -1.14
C PHE A 342 -19.54 -4.97 -1.14
N LEU A 343 -20.40 -4.55 -2.07
CA LEU A 343 -21.75 -5.11 -2.22
C LEU A 343 -21.69 -6.58 -2.60
N SER A 344 -20.78 -6.99 -3.50
CA SER A 344 -20.62 -8.40 -3.86
C SER A 344 -20.14 -9.24 -2.67
N LEU A 345 -19.19 -8.73 -1.87
CA LEU A 345 -18.76 -9.37 -0.63
C LEU A 345 -19.93 -9.53 0.36
N TRP A 346 -20.73 -8.48 0.52
CA TRP A 346 -21.88 -8.48 1.42
C TRP A 346 -22.95 -9.48 0.98
N ILE A 347 -23.32 -9.49 -0.31
CA ILE A 347 -24.30 -10.45 -0.86
C ILE A 347 -23.75 -11.88 -0.74
N ALA A 348 -22.48 -12.12 -1.10
CA ALA A 348 -21.86 -13.44 -1.01
C ALA A 348 -21.79 -13.96 0.43
N ASP A 349 -21.49 -13.11 1.40
CA ASP A 349 -21.50 -13.46 2.82
C ASP A 349 -22.90 -13.85 3.30
N ARG A 350 -23.95 -13.22 2.77
CA ARG A 350 -25.35 -13.56 3.07
C ARG A 350 -25.82 -14.85 2.40
N LEU A 351 -25.39 -15.10 1.17
CA LEU A 351 -25.74 -16.32 0.43
C LEU A 351 -25.10 -17.58 1.04
N ALA A 352 -23.88 -17.44 1.54
CA ALA A 352 -23.11 -18.53 2.11
C ALA A 352 -22.58 -18.12 3.49
N PRO A 353 -23.38 -17.99 4.56
CA PRO A 353 -22.89 -17.51 5.86
C PRO A 353 -21.83 -18.44 6.48
N ALA A 354 -20.89 -17.87 7.22
CA ALA A 354 -19.96 -18.65 8.03
C ALA A 354 -20.66 -19.23 9.27
N ALA A 355 -20.06 -20.27 9.87
CA ALA A 355 -20.54 -20.79 11.14
C ALA A 355 -20.49 -19.68 12.21
N PRO A 356 -21.55 -19.51 13.03
CA PRO A 356 -21.54 -18.53 14.11
C PRO A 356 -20.43 -18.87 15.11
N VAL A 357 -19.60 -17.89 15.42
CA VAL A 357 -18.58 -18.00 16.47
C VAL A 357 -19.21 -17.51 17.77
N ALA A 358 -19.22 -18.35 18.80
CA ALA A 358 -19.78 -18.00 20.11
C ALA A 358 -19.10 -16.73 20.67
N GLY A 359 -19.89 -15.74 21.07
CA GLY A 359 -19.40 -14.50 21.70
C GLY A 359 -19.06 -13.34 20.76
N GLN A 360 -19.29 -13.46 19.44
CA GLN A 360 -19.17 -12.32 18.51
C GLN A 360 -20.53 -11.68 18.22
N GLU A 361 -20.74 -10.43 18.65
CA GLU A 361 -21.91 -9.65 18.25
C GLU A 361 -21.85 -9.36 16.75
N ALA A 362 -22.81 -9.90 16.00
CA ALA A 362 -22.89 -9.71 14.56
C ALA A 362 -23.66 -8.42 14.24
N ASN A 363 -22.95 -7.34 13.93
CA ASN A 363 -23.58 -6.20 13.26
C ASN A 363 -24.13 -6.66 11.90
N ARG A 364 -25.37 -6.28 11.57
CA ARG A 364 -26.09 -6.69 10.35
C ARG A 364 -25.34 -6.31 9.06
N TRP A 365 -24.49 -5.27 9.11
CA TRP A 365 -23.73 -4.76 7.97
C TRP A 365 -22.24 -5.17 7.95
N PHE A 366 -21.63 -5.35 9.11
CA PHE A 366 -20.18 -5.62 9.23
C PHE A 366 -19.95 -6.91 10.02
N ARG A 367 -20.09 -8.04 9.32
CA ARG A 367 -19.88 -9.37 9.91
C ARG A 367 -18.40 -9.73 9.87
N PRO A 368 -17.84 -10.36 10.94
CA PRO A 368 -16.48 -10.89 10.92
C PRO A 368 -16.18 -11.78 9.71
N SER A 369 -17.17 -12.57 9.28
CA SER A 369 -17.09 -13.43 8.10
C SER A 369 -16.91 -12.67 6.77
N LEU A 370 -17.45 -11.46 6.66
CA LEU A 370 -17.27 -10.58 5.51
C LEU A 370 -15.82 -10.08 5.46
N HIS A 371 -15.25 -9.70 6.60
CA HIS A 371 -13.87 -9.23 6.69
C HIS A 371 -12.87 -10.30 6.28
N LYS A 372 -13.15 -11.56 6.62
CA LYS A 372 -12.38 -12.72 6.15
C LYS A 372 -12.48 -12.93 4.65
N LEU A 373 -13.69 -12.83 4.08
CA LEU A 373 -13.87 -12.90 2.61
C LEU A 373 -13.10 -11.80 1.89
N ALA A 374 -13.13 -10.57 2.41
CA ALA A 374 -12.46 -9.43 1.80
C ALA A 374 -10.96 -9.69 1.60
N GLN A 375 -10.31 -10.47 2.47
CA GLN A 375 -8.88 -10.82 2.33
C GLN A 375 -8.57 -11.58 1.04
N GLY A 376 -9.56 -12.23 0.42
CA GLY A 376 -9.42 -12.83 -0.90
C GLY A 376 -9.06 -11.82 -2.00
N LEU A 377 -9.38 -10.53 -1.82
CA LEU A 377 -9.11 -9.45 -2.78
C LEU A 377 -7.66 -8.98 -2.80
N ILE A 378 -6.82 -9.38 -1.84
CA ILE A 378 -5.44 -8.88 -1.70
C ILE A 378 -4.64 -8.98 -3.02
N PRO A 379 -4.67 -10.11 -3.77
CA PRO A 379 -3.94 -10.20 -5.04
C PRO A 379 -4.41 -9.18 -6.08
N SER A 380 -5.73 -9.04 -6.29
CA SER A 380 -6.29 -8.08 -7.26
C SER A 380 -6.05 -6.63 -6.84
N ALA A 381 -6.27 -6.29 -5.57
CA ALA A 381 -6.02 -4.95 -5.06
C ALA A 381 -4.53 -4.58 -5.14
N GLY A 382 -3.65 -5.53 -4.80
CA GLY A 382 -2.20 -5.37 -4.87
C GLY A 382 -1.68 -5.14 -6.28
N ILE A 383 -2.12 -5.98 -7.24
CA ILE A 383 -1.69 -5.81 -8.63
C ILE A 383 -2.20 -4.49 -9.21
N GLY A 384 -3.40 -4.04 -8.81
CA GLY A 384 -3.94 -2.77 -9.28
C GLY A 384 -3.03 -1.59 -8.96
N VAL A 385 -2.59 -1.48 -7.70
CA VAL A 385 -1.66 -0.41 -7.30
C VAL A 385 -0.32 -0.54 -8.03
N PHE A 386 0.20 -1.76 -8.19
CA PHE A 386 1.43 -2.00 -8.94
C PHE A 386 1.32 -1.57 -10.41
N LEU A 387 0.22 -1.91 -11.08
CA LEU A 387 -0.04 -1.54 -12.47
C LEU A 387 -0.20 -0.03 -12.65
N GLY A 388 -0.89 0.64 -11.72
CA GLY A 388 -1.05 2.09 -11.73
C GLY A 388 0.28 2.83 -11.54
N LEU A 389 1.07 2.46 -10.52
CA LEU A 389 2.37 3.08 -10.30
C LEU A 389 3.36 2.78 -11.44
N SER A 390 3.39 1.55 -11.95
CA SER A 390 4.24 1.20 -13.10
C SER A 390 3.82 1.88 -14.41
N ALA A 391 2.62 2.48 -14.48
CA ALA A 391 2.24 3.32 -15.61
C ALA A 391 3.16 4.54 -15.73
N THR A 392 3.54 5.15 -14.59
CA THR A 392 4.50 6.26 -14.56
C THR A 392 5.87 5.83 -15.07
N THR A 393 6.38 4.67 -14.63
CA THR A 393 7.63 4.09 -15.12
C THR A 393 7.64 3.90 -16.63
N VAL A 394 6.57 3.32 -17.18
CA VAL A 394 6.46 3.06 -18.62
C VAL A 394 6.36 4.36 -19.41
N ASN A 395 5.65 5.37 -18.89
CA ASN A 395 5.59 6.68 -19.55
C ASN A 395 6.97 7.35 -19.57
N LEU A 396 7.71 7.33 -18.46
CA LEU A 396 9.10 7.83 -18.42
C LEU A 396 10.00 7.09 -19.43
N LEU A 397 9.89 5.76 -19.52
CA LEU A 397 10.64 4.97 -20.51
C LEU A 397 10.28 5.31 -21.96
N LYS A 398 9.00 5.60 -22.24
CA LYS A 398 8.56 6.04 -23.57
C LYS A 398 9.15 7.40 -23.93
N HIS A 399 9.25 8.33 -22.97
CA HIS A 399 9.91 9.62 -23.18
C HIS A 399 11.39 9.47 -23.53
N GLU A 400 12.06 8.45 -22.99
CA GLU A 400 13.45 8.08 -23.33
C GLU A 400 13.57 7.29 -24.66
N GLY A 401 12.50 7.20 -25.45
CA GLY A 401 12.49 6.53 -26.76
C GLY A 401 12.41 4.99 -26.71
N VAL A 402 12.19 4.39 -25.54
CA VAL A 402 12.04 2.93 -25.41
C VAL A 402 10.65 2.51 -25.90
N ARG A 403 10.62 1.64 -26.92
CA ARG A 403 9.37 1.06 -27.42
C ARG A 403 8.73 0.16 -26.36
N ALA A 404 7.61 0.60 -25.79
CA ALA A 404 6.91 -0.10 -24.72
C ALA A 404 5.76 -1.02 -25.19
N ALA A 405 5.84 -1.59 -26.40
CA ALA A 405 4.80 -2.49 -26.93
C ALA A 405 4.60 -3.76 -26.07
N TRP A 406 5.65 -4.20 -25.36
CA TRP A 406 5.62 -5.32 -24.42
C TRP A 406 4.86 -5.02 -23.13
N ALA A 407 4.66 -3.74 -22.78
CA ALA A 407 4.08 -3.37 -21.49
C ALA A 407 2.60 -3.78 -21.39
N ALA A 408 1.81 -3.57 -22.46
CA ALA A 408 0.40 -3.93 -22.48
C ALA A 408 0.14 -5.44 -22.25
N PRO A 409 0.75 -6.39 -23.00
CA PRO A 409 0.52 -7.81 -22.76
C PRO A 409 0.97 -8.23 -21.35
N VAL A 410 2.11 -7.74 -20.86
CA VAL A 410 2.57 -8.04 -19.49
C VAL A 410 1.56 -7.56 -18.44
N ARG A 411 1.03 -6.33 -18.58
CA ARG A 411 0.01 -5.78 -17.67
C ARG A 411 -1.24 -6.65 -17.62
N PHE A 412 -1.77 -7.05 -18.78
CA PHE A 412 -2.97 -7.89 -18.86
C PHE A 412 -2.72 -9.32 -18.37
N THR A 413 -1.54 -9.90 -18.63
CA THR A 413 -1.17 -11.21 -18.07
C THR A 413 -1.12 -11.15 -16.54
N LEU A 414 -0.45 -10.15 -15.96
CA LEU A 414 -0.36 -9.98 -14.51
C LEU A 414 -1.74 -9.74 -13.88
N LEU A 415 -2.56 -8.88 -14.48
CA LEU A 415 -3.93 -8.63 -14.02
C LEU A 415 -4.77 -9.92 -14.05
N THR A 416 -4.70 -10.68 -15.15
CA THR A 416 -5.43 -11.94 -15.31
C THR A 416 -5.00 -12.96 -14.26
N LEU A 417 -3.70 -13.16 -14.06
CA LEU A 417 -3.17 -14.08 -13.05
C LEU A 417 -3.62 -13.69 -11.64
N ALA A 418 -3.59 -12.40 -11.30
CA ALA A 418 -4.03 -11.91 -10.00
C ALA A 418 -5.54 -12.08 -9.79
N VAL A 419 -6.36 -11.82 -10.81
CA VAL A 419 -7.82 -12.03 -10.75
C VAL A 419 -8.14 -13.51 -10.60
N LEU A 420 -7.49 -14.40 -11.38
CA LEU A 420 -7.64 -15.84 -11.22
C LEU A 420 -7.23 -16.31 -9.82
N TRP A 421 -6.18 -15.71 -9.25
CA TRP A 421 -5.75 -16.01 -7.89
C TRP A 421 -6.77 -15.55 -6.84
N THR A 422 -7.32 -14.34 -6.97
CA THR A 422 -8.42 -13.83 -6.13
C THR A 422 -9.64 -14.75 -6.19
N LEU A 423 -10.04 -15.17 -7.40
CA LEU A 423 -11.15 -16.11 -7.59
C LEU A 423 -10.88 -17.48 -6.94
N ARG A 424 -9.65 -17.99 -7.04
CA ARG A 424 -9.22 -19.21 -6.34
C ARG A 424 -9.28 -19.05 -4.82
N LEU A 425 -8.85 -17.92 -4.28
CA LEU A 425 -8.92 -17.63 -2.84
C LEU A 425 -10.37 -17.57 -2.37
N PHE A 426 -11.27 -16.93 -3.12
CA PHE A 426 -12.70 -16.94 -2.83
C PHE A 426 -13.27 -18.36 -2.79
N ALA A 427 -12.94 -19.21 -3.76
CA ALA A 427 -13.36 -20.61 -3.74
C ALA A 427 -12.88 -21.34 -2.48
N ARG A 428 -11.61 -21.14 -2.08
CA ARG A 428 -11.05 -21.74 -0.85
C ARG A 428 -11.73 -21.24 0.42
N LEU A 429 -11.98 -19.94 0.53
CA LEU A 429 -12.66 -19.33 1.67
C LEU A 429 -14.12 -19.77 1.76
N LEU A 430 -14.83 -19.89 0.64
CA LEU A 430 -16.19 -20.39 0.58
C LEU A 430 -16.27 -21.89 0.89
N ASN A 431 -15.26 -22.68 0.52
CA ASN A 431 -15.22 -24.10 0.82
C ASN A 431 -15.16 -24.41 2.31
N GLN A 432 -14.60 -23.51 3.13
CA GLN A 432 -14.62 -23.61 4.60
C GLN A 432 -16.01 -23.36 5.22
N ARG A 433 -16.99 -22.86 4.44
CA ARG A 433 -18.31 -22.51 4.96
C ARG A 433 -19.25 -23.73 4.99
N PRO A 434 -20.09 -23.87 6.03
CA PRO A 434 -20.96 -25.04 6.23
C PRO A 434 -22.25 -24.93 5.39
N VAL A 435 -22.13 -24.73 4.09
CA VAL A 435 -23.27 -24.62 3.15
C VAL A 435 -23.11 -25.55 1.96
N GLY A 436 -24.23 -25.89 1.30
CA GLY A 436 -24.23 -26.75 0.11
C GLY A 436 -23.50 -26.12 -1.09
N VAL A 437 -23.06 -26.97 -2.02
CA VAL A 437 -22.25 -26.57 -3.19
C VAL A 437 -22.93 -25.49 -4.03
N PHE A 438 -24.25 -25.57 -4.24
CA PHE A 438 -25.02 -24.57 -4.99
C PHE A 438 -24.88 -23.15 -4.41
N ARG A 439 -25.01 -22.99 -3.08
CA ARG A 439 -24.86 -21.67 -2.45
C ARG A 439 -23.42 -21.17 -2.53
N LYS A 440 -22.42 -22.07 -2.46
CA LYS A 440 -21.01 -21.72 -2.63
C LYS A 440 -20.74 -21.23 -4.05
N THR A 441 -21.24 -21.91 -5.08
CA THR A 441 -21.04 -21.50 -6.48
C THR A 441 -21.77 -20.20 -6.79
N THR A 442 -23.01 -20.00 -6.31
CA THR A 442 -23.71 -18.72 -6.47
C THR A 442 -22.96 -17.57 -5.77
N ALA A 443 -22.50 -17.78 -4.52
CA ALA A 443 -21.71 -16.77 -3.81
C ALA A 443 -20.39 -16.44 -4.55
N TRP A 444 -19.73 -17.46 -5.10
CA TRP A 444 -18.51 -17.27 -5.90
C TRP A 444 -18.76 -16.47 -7.18
N LEU A 445 -19.87 -16.75 -7.90
CA LEU A 445 -20.27 -15.99 -9.09
C LEU A 445 -20.58 -14.53 -8.77
N VAL A 446 -21.24 -14.27 -7.64
CA VAL A 446 -21.49 -12.89 -7.17
C VAL A 446 -20.17 -12.17 -6.89
N LEU A 447 -19.22 -12.82 -6.23
CA LEU A 447 -17.89 -12.25 -5.99
C LEU A 447 -17.16 -11.95 -7.30
N ALA A 448 -17.21 -12.86 -8.27
CA ALA A 448 -16.63 -12.65 -9.59
C ALA A 448 -17.28 -11.46 -10.32
N ALA A 449 -18.60 -11.32 -10.26
CA ALA A 449 -19.32 -10.19 -10.84
C ALA A 449 -18.90 -8.85 -10.20
N GLY A 450 -18.64 -8.84 -8.89
CA GLY A 450 -18.14 -7.65 -8.20
C GLY A 450 -16.75 -7.19 -8.63
N LEU A 451 -15.93 -8.07 -9.23
CA LEU A 451 -14.62 -7.71 -9.80
C LEU A 451 -14.74 -7.08 -11.19
N VAL A 452 -15.89 -7.18 -11.87
CA VAL A 452 -16.06 -6.70 -13.24
C VAL A 452 -15.79 -5.20 -13.36
N PRO A 453 -16.33 -4.30 -12.51
CA PRO A 453 -16.02 -2.88 -12.60
C PRO A 453 -14.53 -2.57 -12.42
N PHE A 454 -13.84 -3.32 -11.57
CA PHE A 454 -12.40 -3.19 -11.35
C PHE A 454 -11.60 -3.60 -12.60
N CYS A 455 -11.91 -4.76 -13.18
CA CYS A 455 -11.27 -5.22 -14.42
C CYS A 455 -11.57 -4.28 -15.60
N TRP A 456 -12.82 -3.83 -15.72
CA TRP A 456 -13.24 -2.90 -16.76
C TRP A 456 -12.51 -1.56 -16.67
N SER A 457 -12.29 -1.05 -15.45
CA SER A 457 -11.51 0.17 -15.23
C SER A 457 -10.07 0.07 -15.78
N TRP A 458 -9.42 -1.09 -15.62
CA TRP A 458 -8.10 -1.32 -16.22
C TRP A 458 -8.12 -1.47 -17.74
N VAL A 459 -9.17 -2.08 -18.30
CA VAL A 459 -9.36 -2.16 -19.76
C VAL A 459 -9.54 -0.76 -20.34
N LEU A 460 -10.37 0.07 -19.70
CA LEU A 460 -10.53 1.48 -20.08
C LEU A 460 -9.17 2.18 -20.09
N PHE A 461 -8.44 2.11 -18.98
CA PHE A 461 -7.18 2.84 -18.81
C PHE A 461 -6.02 2.38 -19.71
N PHE A 462 -5.95 1.11 -20.09
CA PHE A 462 -4.81 0.59 -20.87
C PHE A 462 -5.10 0.31 -22.34
N ALA A 463 -6.36 0.16 -22.74
CA ALA A 463 -6.71 -0.26 -24.10
C ALA A 463 -7.68 0.68 -24.82
N ILE A 464 -8.45 1.50 -24.10
CA ILE A 464 -9.50 2.35 -24.71
C ILE A 464 -9.14 3.83 -24.62
N TRP A 465 -8.65 4.28 -23.47
CA TRP A 465 -8.29 5.68 -23.17
C TRP A 465 -6.83 5.99 -23.48
#